data_AF-A0A8J7RXZ9-F1
#
_entry.id   AF-A0A8J7RXZ9-F1
#
_cell.length_a   1.000
_cell.length_b   1.000
_cell.length_c   1.000
_cell.angle_alpha   90.00
_cell.angle_beta   90.00
_cell.angle_gamma   90.00
#
_symmetry.space_group_name_H-M   'P 1'
#
loop_
_entity.id
_entity.type
_entity.pdbx_description
1 polymer ?
#
loop_
_entity_poly.entity_id
_entity_poly.type
_entity_poly.pdbx_seq_one_letter_code
_entity_poly.pdbx_strand_id
1 'polypeptide(L)'
;MARRCFFNPFSLLMIGFLFLVLLLLIPFLFLSLIGSAFAKLGFPPGAVLLLLFLTLVGSLVNIPLTTLRTGGPVRMEKTYSPLYGWVYQIPEVAPETTVAINLGGALIPLLVSVYLLGRALLIPGGATVFFLALIGVLVVTLVTHWVARPVPGLGIATPFFVPPLTALIVALVLALFAGGGDAAVIAAPVIAYISGTLGTLIGADLLNLRRLGELGAPMVSIGGAGTFDGVFLSGVLAAFLA
;
A
#
# COMPACT_ATOMS: atom_id res chain seq x y z
N MET A 1 -32.70 13.22 -35.29
CA MET A 1 -32.15 12.40 -34.18
C MET A 1 -31.66 11.08 -34.76
N ALA A 2 -30.35 10.84 -34.79
CA ALA A 2 -29.81 9.56 -35.28
C ALA A 2 -30.13 8.44 -34.27
N ARG A 3 -30.86 7.41 -34.72
CA ARG A 3 -31.12 6.20 -33.92
C ARG A 3 -29.82 5.40 -33.84
N ARG A 4 -29.22 5.31 -32.66
CA ARG A 4 -28.07 4.42 -32.42
C ARG A 4 -28.59 3.00 -32.24
N CYS A 5 -28.23 2.08 -33.14
CA CYS A 5 -28.48 0.65 -32.97
C CYS A 5 -27.32 0.04 -32.16
N PHE A 6 -27.62 -0.49 -30.97
CA PHE A 6 -26.67 -1.29 -30.19
C PHE A 6 -26.88 -2.77 -30.54
N PHE A 7 -25.89 -3.38 -31.17
CA PHE A 7 -25.86 -4.82 -31.44
C PHE A 7 -24.94 -5.46 -30.40
N ASN A 8 -25.49 -6.27 -29.50
CA ASN A 8 -24.68 -7.03 -28.55
C ASN A 8 -24.36 -8.40 -29.19
N PRO A 9 -23.10 -8.67 -29.58
CA PRO A 9 -22.73 -9.93 -30.20
C PRO A 9 -22.78 -11.12 -29.24
N PHE A 10 -23.05 -10.88 -27.95
CA PHE A 10 -22.95 -11.88 -26.90
C PHE A 10 -24.31 -12.19 -26.25
N SER A 11 -24.60 -13.47 -26.04
CA SER A 11 -25.78 -13.90 -25.30
C SER A 11 -25.63 -13.56 -23.81
N LEU A 12 -26.74 -13.32 -23.11
CA LEU A 12 -26.73 -13.06 -21.66
C LEU A 12 -26.06 -14.20 -20.87
N LEU A 13 -26.24 -15.45 -21.32
CA LEU A 13 -25.57 -16.62 -20.74
C LEU A 13 -24.06 -16.54 -20.89
N MET A 14 -23.57 -16.12 -22.07
CA MET A 14 -22.13 -15.96 -22.29
C MET A 14 -21.54 -14.79 -21.50
N ILE A 15 -22.29 -13.68 -21.35
CA ILE A 15 -21.87 -12.56 -20.49
C ILE A 15 -21.80 -13.02 -19.03
N GLY A 16 -22.80 -13.76 -18.55
CA GLY A 16 -22.80 -14.34 -17.20
C GLY A 16 -21.63 -15.30 -16.99
N PHE A 17 -21.33 -16.16 -17.97
CA PHE A 17 -20.18 -17.05 -17.93
C PHE A 17 -18.85 -16.28 -17.90
N LEU A 18 -18.67 -15.28 -18.78
CA LEU A 18 -17.46 -14.47 -18.83
C LEU A 18 -17.26 -13.69 -17.52
N PHE A 19 -18.35 -13.17 -16.94
CA PHE A 19 -18.31 -12.51 -15.64
C PHE A 19 -17.88 -13.47 -14.53
N LEU A 20 -18.41 -14.69 -14.50
CA LEU A 20 -18.02 -15.72 -13.52
C LEU A 20 -16.55 -16.11 -13.69
N VAL A 21 -16.08 -16.32 -14.92
CA VAL A 21 -14.68 -16.63 -15.22
C VAL A 21 -13.78 -15.49 -14.74
N LEU A 22 -14.13 -14.24 -15.00
CA LEU A 22 -13.37 -13.08 -14.55
C LEU A 22 -13.35 -12.98 -13.03
N LEU A 23 -14.49 -13.20 -12.36
CA LEU A 23 -14.61 -13.21 -10.91
C LEU A 23 -13.70 -14.27 -10.27
N LEU A 24 -13.60 -15.45 -10.88
CA LEU A 24 -12.72 -16.52 -10.42
C LEU A 24 -11.25 -16.24 -10.72
N LEU A 25 -10.93 -15.64 -11.88
CA LEU A 25 -9.55 -15.37 -12.30
C LEU A 25 -8.87 -14.23 -11.55
N ILE A 26 -9.60 -13.16 -11.20
CA ILE A 26 -9.01 -11.97 -10.56
C ILE A 26 -8.22 -12.30 -9.29
N PRO A 27 -8.74 -13.11 -8.34
CA PRO A 27 -7.97 -13.51 -7.16
C PRO A 27 -6.67 -14.24 -7.51
N PHE A 28 -6.69 -15.16 -8.49
CA PHE A 28 -5.48 -15.88 -8.91
C PHE A 28 -4.45 -14.96 -9.55
N LEU A 29 -4.88 -14.01 -10.38
CA LEU A 29 -4.00 -13.00 -10.97
C LEU A 29 -3.34 -12.14 -9.88
N PHE A 30 -4.12 -11.71 -8.90
CA PHE A 30 -3.62 -10.88 -7.80
C PHE A 30 -2.62 -11.65 -6.92
N LEU A 31 -2.93 -12.89 -6.56
CA LEU A 31 -2.01 -13.78 -5.82
C LEU A 31 -0.73 -14.04 -6.61
N SER A 32 -0.82 -14.21 -7.93
CA SER A 32 0.34 -14.42 -8.81
C SER A 32 1.22 -13.16 -8.89
N LEU A 33 0.61 -11.97 -8.95
CA LEU A 33 1.32 -10.70 -8.95
C LEU A 33 2.08 -10.50 -7.64
N ILE A 34 1.41 -10.67 -6.50
CA ILE A 34 2.09 -10.51 -5.20
C ILE A 34 3.16 -11.59 -5.03
N GLY A 35 2.85 -12.84 -5.40
CA GLY A 35 3.78 -13.95 -5.27
C GLY A 35 5.05 -13.76 -6.10
N SER A 36 4.91 -13.25 -7.33
CA SER A 36 6.06 -12.94 -8.18
C SER A 36 6.87 -11.74 -7.68
N ALA A 37 6.25 -10.73 -7.07
CA ALA A 37 6.96 -9.64 -6.41
C ALA A 37 7.88 -10.18 -5.29
N PHE A 38 7.35 -11.03 -4.39
CA PHE A 38 8.16 -11.63 -3.33
C PHE A 38 9.20 -12.62 -3.84
N ALA A 39 8.92 -13.32 -4.95
CA ALA A 39 9.93 -14.15 -5.61
C ALA A 39 11.10 -13.30 -6.15
N LYS A 40 10.83 -12.13 -6.76
CA LYS A 40 11.87 -11.17 -7.17
C LYS A 40 12.69 -10.63 -5.99
N LEU A 41 12.07 -10.48 -4.82
CA LEU A 41 12.75 -10.15 -3.56
C LEU A 41 13.58 -11.32 -2.98
N GLY A 42 13.56 -12.47 -3.66
CA GLY A 42 14.35 -13.65 -3.33
C GLY A 42 13.80 -14.45 -2.15
N PHE A 43 12.48 -14.41 -1.91
CA PHE A 43 11.82 -15.30 -0.96
C PHE A 43 11.52 -16.66 -1.59
N PRO A 44 11.73 -17.78 -0.86
CA PRO A 44 11.34 -19.09 -1.36
C PRO A 44 9.80 -19.23 -1.42
N PRO A 45 9.25 -20.07 -2.33
CA PRO A 45 7.79 -20.17 -2.53
C PRO A 45 6.97 -20.43 -1.26
N GLY A 46 7.49 -21.27 -0.35
CA GLY A 46 6.82 -21.54 0.93
C GLY A 46 6.74 -20.30 1.85
N ALA A 47 7.78 -19.48 1.87
CA ALA A 47 7.76 -18.22 2.63
C ALA A 47 6.82 -17.19 2.00
N VAL A 48 6.76 -17.14 0.66
CA VAL A 48 5.81 -16.27 -0.06
C VAL A 48 4.37 -16.62 0.31
N LEU A 49 4.01 -17.90 0.27
CA LEU A 49 2.67 -18.36 0.63
C LEU A 49 2.33 -18.03 2.09
N LEU A 50 3.29 -18.24 3.00
CA LEU A 50 3.11 -17.91 4.41
C LEU A 50 2.93 -16.39 4.62
N LEU A 51 3.76 -15.56 3.99
CA LEU A 51 3.64 -14.10 4.06
C LEU A 51 2.31 -13.62 3.49
N LEU A 52 1.87 -14.15 2.35
CA LEU A 52 0.56 -13.87 1.78
C LEU A 52 -0.57 -14.20 2.74
N PHE A 53 -0.53 -15.40 3.35
CA PHE A 53 -1.53 -15.80 4.32
C PHE A 53 -1.51 -14.91 5.57
N LEU A 54 -0.32 -14.61 6.12
CA LEU A 54 -0.17 -13.77 7.30
C LEU A 54 -0.57 -12.31 7.04
N THR A 55 -0.26 -11.74 5.88
CA THR A 55 -0.71 -10.39 5.50
C THR A 55 -2.22 -10.34 5.33
N LEU A 56 -2.83 -11.35 4.70
CA LEU A 56 -4.28 -11.44 4.53
C LEU A 56 -5.00 -11.57 5.88
N VAL A 57 -4.65 -12.57 6.69
CA VAL A 57 -5.29 -12.80 8.00
C VAL A 57 -4.95 -11.67 8.97
N GLY A 58 -3.71 -11.21 8.97
CA GLY A 58 -3.26 -10.09 9.79
C GLY A 58 -3.91 -8.77 9.41
N SER A 59 -4.37 -8.60 8.18
CA SER A 59 -5.09 -7.37 7.79
C SER A 59 -6.40 -7.18 8.56
N LEU A 60 -6.97 -8.25 9.09
CA LEU A 60 -8.17 -8.25 9.94
C LEU A 60 -7.88 -7.83 11.39
N VAL A 61 -6.61 -7.70 11.77
CA VAL A 61 -6.19 -7.44 13.15
C VAL A 61 -5.57 -6.04 13.26
N ASN A 62 -6.24 -5.19 14.04
CA ASN A 62 -5.76 -3.86 14.40
C ASN A 62 -5.31 -3.86 15.86
N ILE A 63 -4.05 -3.50 16.11
CA ILE A 63 -3.45 -3.46 17.43
C ILE A 63 -3.54 -2.01 17.95
N PRO A 64 -4.30 -1.72 19.01
CA PRO A 64 -4.43 -0.36 19.54
C PRO A 64 -3.09 0.14 20.10
N LEU A 65 -2.72 1.37 19.75
CA LEU A 65 -1.49 2.02 20.20
C LEU A 65 -1.76 3.12 21.22
N THR A 66 -2.74 3.99 20.95
CA THR A 66 -3.07 5.12 21.81
C THR A 66 -4.48 5.65 21.52
N THR A 67 -4.99 6.52 22.38
CA THR A 67 -6.27 7.21 22.23
C THR A 67 -6.07 8.72 22.22
N LEU A 68 -6.64 9.39 21.22
CA LEU A 68 -6.60 10.85 21.08
C LEU A 68 -7.97 11.42 21.40
N ARG A 69 -8.02 12.56 22.11
CA ARG A 69 -9.28 13.30 22.29
C ARG A 69 -9.61 14.06 21.01
N THR A 70 -10.84 13.91 20.53
CA THR A 70 -11.30 14.59 19.32
C THR A 70 -11.57 16.07 19.62
N GLY A 71 -11.05 16.97 18.80
CA GLY A 71 -11.12 18.43 18.99
C GLY A 71 -12.50 19.08 18.83
N GLY A 72 -13.60 18.32 18.87
CA GLY A 72 -14.97 18.80 18.72
C GLY A 72 -15.80 17.95 17.75
N PRO A 73 -17.11 18.22 17.63
CA PRO A 73 -17.98 17.50 16.72
C PRO A 73 -17.62 17.84 15.27
N VAL A 74 -16.84 16.96 14.63
CA VAL A 74 -16.54 17.07 13.20
C VAL A 74 -17.78 16.61 12.43
N ARG A 75 -18.56 17.59 11.95
CA ARG A 75 -19.73 17.34 11.13
C ARG A 75 -19.24 16.95 9.73
N MET A 76 -19.35 15.68 9.38
CA MET A 76 -18.89 15.21 8.09
C MET A 76 -19.94 15.46 7.01
N GLU A 77 -19.61 16.29 6.03
CA GLU A 77 -20.37 16.42 4.79
C GLU A 77 -19.92 15.35 3.80
N LYS A 78 -20.89 14.76 3.09
CA LYS A 78 -20.62 13.80 2.02
C LYS A 78 -19.96 14.53 0.85
N THR A 79 -18.65 14.41 0.70
CA THR A 79 -17.95 14.86 -0.52
C THR A 79 -17.47 13.65 -1.32
N TYR A 80 -18.08 13.42 -2.48
CA TYR A 80 -17.57 12.47 -3.46
C TYR A 80 -16.34 13.08 -4.15
N SER A 81 -15.20 12.38 -4.10
CA SER A 81 -14.03 12.76 -4.89
C SER A 81 -13.66 11.65 -5.87
N PRO A 82 -13.69 11.92 -7.20
CA PRO A 82 -13.27 10.97 -8.22
C PRO A 82 -11.83 10.46 -8.06
N LEU A 83 -10.96 11.23 -7.38
CA LEU A 83 -9.58 10.84 -7.10
C LEU A 83 -9.43 9.89 -5.90
N TYR A 84 -10.42 9.85 -5.00
CA TYR A 84 -10.36 9.11 -3.72
C TYR A 84 -11.47 8.05 -3.56
N GLY A 85 -12.31 7.86 -4.59
CA GLY A 85 -12.93 6.58 -4.93
C GLY A 85 -14.19 6.12 -4.20
N TRP A 86 -14.62 6.69 -3.07
CA TRP A 86 -15.71 6.09 -2.28
C TRP A 86 -16.72 7.07 -1.64
N VAL A 87 -17.97 6.59 -1.51
CA VAL A 87 -19.11 7.27 -0.88
C VAL A 87 -19.29 6.70 0.53
N TYR A 88 -19.06 7.50 1.56
CA TYR A 88 -19.16 7.07 2.97
C TYR A 88 -20.58 7.22 3.53
N GLN A 89 -21.04 6.20 4.27
CA GLN A 89 -22.23 6.27 5.13
C GLN A 89 -21.79 6.48 6.60
N ILE A 90 -22.49 7.38 7.31
CA ILE A 90 -22.14 7.89 8.65
C ILE A 90 -23.31 7.58 9.61
N PRO A 91 -23.06 7.08 10.84
CA PRO A 91 -23.33 7.92 12.02
C PRO A 91 -22.38 7.74 13.23
N GLU A 92 -22.46 8.74 14.12
CA GLU A 92 -21.88 8.92 15.48
C GLU A 92 -20.47 9.53 15.61
N VAL A 93 -20.45 10.76 16.13
CA VAL A 93 -19.25 11.49 16.55
C VAL A 93 -18.59 10.72 17.70
N ALA A 94 -17.36 10.28 17.53
CA ALA A 94 -16.60 9.68 18.60
C ALA A 94 -15.86 10.76 19.42
N PRO A 95 -16.06 10.83 20.75
CA PRO A 95 -15.35 11.79 21.61
C PRO A 95 -13.85 11.50 21.69
N GLU A 96 -13.46 10.26 21.39
CA GLU A 96 -12.09 9.79 21.36
C GLU A 96 -11.84 8.97 20.08
N THR A 97 -10.65 9.14 19.51
CA THR A 97 -10.15 8.39 18.37
C THR A 97 -9.10 7.41 18.84
N THR A 98 -9.33 6.11 18.69
CA THR A 98 -8.31 5.08 18.93
C THR A 98 -7.38 5.00 17.72
N VAL A 99 -6.09 5.26 17.91
CA VAL A 99 -5.06 5.02 16.91
C VAL A 99 -4.56 3.60 17.07
N ALA A 100 -4.69 2.79 16.03
CA ALA A 100 -4.21 1.41 15.96
C ALA A 100 -3.19 1.25 14.83
N ILE A 101 -2.42 0.15 14.86
CA ILE A 101 -1.59 -0.29 13.74
C ILE A 101 -2.12 -1.60 13.18
N ASN A 102 -2.25 -1.68 11.85
CA ASN A 102 -2.71 -2.89 11.19
C ASN A 102 -1.58 -3.94 11.11
N LEU A 103 -1.87 -5.17 11.51
CA LEU A 103 -0.88 -6.25 11.49
C LEU A 103 -0.47 -6.62 10.05
N GLY A 104 -1.43 -6.75 9.13
CA GLY A 104 -1.18 -7.15 7.75
C GLY A 104 -0.71 -6.02 6.82
N GLY A 105 -1.24 -4.82 7.00
CA GLY A 105 -1.02 -3.65 6.16
C GLY A 105 0.14 -2.76 6.60
N ALA A 106 0.55 -2.79 7.87
CA ALA A 106 1.67 -2.00 8.37
C ALA A 106 2.76 -2.85 9.03
N LEU A 107 2.43 -3.70 10.00
CA LEU A 107 3.45 -4.38 10.81
C LEU A 107 4.22 -5.46 10.01
N ILE A 108 3.54 -6.35 9.31
CA ILE A 108 4.20 -7.36 8.47
C ILE A 108 5.04 -6.70 7.35
N PRO A 109 4.53 -5.71 6.59
CA PRO A 109 5.33 -5.01 5.59
C PRO A 109 6.56 -4.29 6.17
N LEU A 110 6.43 -3.71 7.36
CA LEU A 110 7.56 -3.14 8.10
C LEU A 110 8.61 -4.22 8.42
N LEU A 111 8.19 -5.37 8.96
CA LEU A 111 9.10 -6.48 9.27
C LEU A 111 9.81 -7.03 8.04
N VAL A 112 9.10 -7.18 6.91
CA VAL A 112 9.70 -7.56 5.62
C VAL A 112 10.71 -6.50 5.18
N SER A 113 10.39 -5.22 5.29
CA SER A 113 11.32 -4.13 4.92
C SER A 113 12.60 -4.16 5.77
N VAL A 114 12.47 -4.37 7.07
CA VAL A 114 13.62 -4.52 7.99
C VAL A 114 14.45 -5.76 7.63
N TYR A 115 13.80 -6.89 7.34
CA TYR A 115 14.48 -8.11 6.90
C TYR A 115 15.27 -7.88 5.60
N LEU A 116 14.70 -7.20 4.60
CA LEU A 116 15.37 -6.90 3.34
C LEU A 116 16.54 -5.94 3.50
N LEU A 117 16.41 -4.91 4.35
CA LEU A 117 17.53 -4.03 4.71
C LEU A 117 18.68 -4.82 5.36
N GLY A 118 18.35 -5.71 6.30
CA GLY A 118 19.34 -6.60 6.92
C GLY A 118 20.01 -7.51 5.90
N ARG A 119 19.22 -8.13 5.01
CA ARG A 119 19.74 -9.00 3.94
C ARG A 119 20.65 -8.25 2.97
N ALA A 120 20.33 -7.01 2.64
CA ALA A 120 21.17 -6.17 1.78
C ALA A 120 22.58 -5.99 2.38
N LEU A 121 22.71 -5.85 3.70
CA LEU A 121 24.01 -5.72 4.37
C LEU A 121 24.87 -7.00 4.35
N LEU A 122 24.27 -8.17 4.10
CA LEU A 122 24.97 -9.45 4.11
C LEU A 122 25.59 -9.82 2.76
N ILE A 123 25.20 -9.15 1.68
CA ILE A 123 25.65 -9.46 0.32
C ILE A 123 26.85 -8.59 -0.04
N PRO A 124 27.89 -9.11 -0.73
CA PRO A 124 29.00 -8.31 -1.23
C PRO A 124 28.50 -7.12 -2.07
N GLY A 125 28.90 -5.89 -1.72
CA GLY A 125 28.43 -4.66 -2.37
C GLY A 125 27.03 -4.19 -1.97
N GLY A 126 26.33 -4.93 -1.09
CA GLY A 126 24.95 -4.63 -0.72
C GLY A 126 24.78 -3.47 0.29
N ALA A 127 25.87 -2.99 0.91
CA ALA A 127 25.85 -1.73 1.67
C ALA A 127 25.40 -0.53 0.80
N THR A 128 25.77 -0.51 -0.48
CA THR A 128 25.30 0.50 -1.43
C THR A 128 23.78 0.41 -1.60
N VAL A 129 23.22 -0.79 -1.78
CA VAL A 129 21.78 -1.01 -1.90
C VAL A 129 21.05 -0.58 -0.63
N PHE A 130 21.62 -0.84 0.56
CA PHE A 130 21.09 -0.36 1.82
C PHE A 130 20.95 1.18 1.85
N PHE A 131 22.01 1.92 1.51
CA PHE A 131 21.95 3.38 1.50
C PHE A 131 21.01 3.93 0.42
N LEU A 132 21.01 3.32 -0.77
CA LEU A 132 20.08 3.68 -1.84
C LEU A 132 18.62 3.43 -1.43
N ALA A 133 18.34 2.34 -0.71
CA ALA A 133 17.01 2.09 -0.17
C ALA A 133 16.59 3.20 0.81
N LEU A 134 17.48 3.66 1.69
CA LEU A 134 17.19 4.78 2.61
C LEU A 134 16.93 6.10 1.88
N ILE A 135 17.71 6.40 0.83
CA ILE A 135 17.45 7.56 -0.05
C ILE A 135 16.07 7.41 -0.71
N GLY A 136 15.75 6.22 -1.19
CA GLY A 136 14.44 5.92 -1.77
C GLY A 136 13.30 6.14 -0.77
N VAL A 137 13.44 5.65 0.46
CA VAL A 137 12.48 5.88 1.55
C VAL A 137 12.27 7.37 1.76
N LEU A 138 13.35 8.16 1.85
CA LEU A 138 13.25 9.61 2.03
C LEU A 138 12.45 10.28 0.90
N VAL A 139 12.76 9.96 -0.36
CA VAL A 139 12.07 10.56 -1.52
C VAL A 139 10.59 10.18 -1.53
N VAL A 140 10.28 8.89 -1.38
CA VAL A 140 8.89 8.39 -1.37
C VAL A 140 8.11 8.97 -0.19
N THR A 141 8.73 9.11 0.99
CA THR A 141 8.13 9.79 2.16
C THR A 141 7.74 11.22 1.82
N LEU A 142 8.64 12.01 1.24
CA LEU A 142 8.36 13.42 0.93
C LEU A 142 7.22 13.56 -0.09
N VAL A 143 7.25 12.76 -1.16
CA VAL A 143 6.19 12.78 -2.19
C VAL A 143 4.86 12.32 -1.61
N THR A 144 4.86 11.21 -0.88
CA THR A 144 3.63 10.65 -0.27
C THR A 144 3.03 11.64 0.73
N HIS A 145 3.85 12.24 1.58
CA HIS A 145 3.40 13.23 2.54
C HIS A 145 2.77 14.46 1.87
N TRP A 146 3.36 14.91 0.76
CA TRP A 146 2.86 16.05 0.01
C TRP A 146 1.49 15.81 -0.62
N VAL A 147 1.21 14.59 -1.08
CA VAL A 147 -0.08 14.24 -1.69
C VAL A 147 -1.11 13.69 -0.70
N ALA A 148 -0.68 13.31 0.51
CA ALA A 148 -1.54 12.79 1.55
C ALA A 148 -2.53 13.85 2.05
N ARG A 149 -3.81 13.48 2.17
CA ARG A 149 -4.86 14.37 2.67
C ARG A 149 -5.61 13.70 3.82
N PRO A 150 -5.80 14.38 4.97
CA PRO A 150 -6.71 13.91 6.00
C PRO A 150 -8.14 13.95 5.45
N VAL A 151 -8.82 12.81 5.48
CA VAL A 151 -10.21 12.65 5.05
C VAL A 151 -11.04 12.25 6.29
N PRO A 152 -11.96 13.11 6.73
CA PRO A 152 -12.83 12.83 7.88
C PRO A 152 -13.51 11.47 7.75
N GLY A 153 -13.50 10.67 8.82
CA GLY A 153 -14.17 9.36 8.89
C GLY A 153 -13.45 8.23 8.15
N LEU A 154 -12.38 8.51 7.40
CA LEU A 154 -11.60 7.53 6.66
C LEU A 154 -10.18 7.37 7.20
N GLY A 155 -9.52 8.46 7.61
CA GLY A 155 -8.10 8.44 7.94
C GLY A 155 -7.30 9.40 7.05
N ILE A 156 -6.04 9.04 6.77
CA ILE A 156 -5.22 9.74 5.79
C ILE A 156 -5.35 9.01 4.45
N ALA A 157 -5.79 9.74 3.42
CA ALA A 157 -5.92 9.21 2.07
C ALA A 157 -4.77 9.71 1.18
N THR A 158 -4.21 8.80 0.39
CA THR A 158 -3.24 9.12 -0.67
C THR A 158 -3.80 8.67 -2.02
N PRO A 159 -3.53 9.39 -3.12
CA PRO A 159 -3.89 8.90 -4.45
C PRO A 159 -3.22 7.55 -4.72
N PHE A 160 -4.01 6.52 -5.04
CA PHE A 160 -3.59 5.12 -5.07
C PHE A 160 -2.29 4.86 -5.85
N PHE A 161 -2.14 5.45 -7.04
CA PHE A 161 -0.99 5.20 -7.91
C PHE A 161 0.25 6.05 -7.59
N VAL A 162 0.13 7.14 -6.83
CA VAL A 162 1.25 8.06 -6.64
C VAL A 162 2.39 7.42 -5.85
N PRO A 163 2.17 6.81 -4.66
CA PRO A 163 3.24 6.16 -3.93
C PRO A 163 3.91 4.97 -4.66
N PRO A 164 3.18 3.99 -5.26
CA PRO A 164 3.82 2.87 -5.98
C PRO A 164 4.62 3.33 -7.20
N LEU A 165 4.09 4.28 -7.99
CA LEU A 165 4.81 4.77 -9.17
C LEU A 165 6.04 5.58 -8.78
N THR A 166 5.96 6.35 -7.70
CA THR A 166 7.13 7.08 -7.17
C THR A 166 8.20 6.08 -6.72
N ALA A 167 7.82 5.06 -5.96
CA ALA A 167 8.75 4.02 -5.52
C ALA A 167 9.38 3.26 -6.68
N LEU A 168 8.61 2.91 -7.71
CA LEU A 168 9.11 2.27 -8.93
C LEU A 168 10.14 3.15 -9.64
N ILE A 169 9.79 4.40 -9.95
CA ILE A 169 10.68 5.31 -10.69
C ILE A 169 11.96 5.57 -9.89
N VAL A 170 11.83 5.86 -8.60
CA VAL A 170 12.97 6.10 -7.71
C VAL A 170 13.85 4.86 -7.63
N ALA A 171 13.28 3.68 -7.48
CA ALA A 171 14.05 2.44 -7.41
C ALA A 171 14.79 2.13 -8.72
N LEU A 172 14.16 2.32 -9.88
CA LEU A 172 14.80 2.12 -11.18
C LEU A 172 15.97 3.07 -11.37
N VAL A 173 15.83 4.35 -10.99
CA VAL A 173 16.90 5.34 -11.08
C VAL A 173 18.02 5.02 -10.09
N LEU A 174 17.70 4.74 -8.84
CA LEU A 174 18.70 4.46 -7.81
C LEU A 174 19.45 3.14 -8.05
N ALA A 175 18.79 2.14 -8.62
CA ALA A 175 19.42 0.86 -8.96
C ALA A 175 20.56 1.02 -9.99
N LEU A 176 20.55 2.07 -10.82
CA LEU A 176 21.67 2.38 -11.74
C LEU A 176 22.97 2.68 -10.99
N PHE A 177 22.88 3.08 -9.72
CA PHE A 177 24.02 3.38 -8.85
C PHE A 177 24.38 2.23 -7.90
N ALA A 178 23.71 1.07 -8.00
CA ALA A 178 23.97 -0.08 -7.15
C ALA A 178 25.32 -0.77 -7.43
N GLY A 179 25.97 -0.43 -8.54
CA GLY A 179 27.24 -1.03 -8.97
C GLY A 179 27.03 -2.30 -9.81
N GLY A 180 27.93 -3.27 -9.67
CA GLY A 180 27.89 -4.55 -10.38
C GLY A 180 27.83 -5.76 -9.43
N GLY A 181 27.63 -6.95 -10.00
CA GLY A 181 27.54 -8.22 -9.25
C GLY A 181 26.14 -8.52 -8.72
N ASP A 182 26.06 -9.41 -7.72
CA ASP A 182 24.80 -9.94 -7.20
C ASP A 182 23.88 -8.86 -6.60
N ALA A 183 24.47 -7.81 -6.01
CA ALA A 183 23.72 -6.70 -5.43
C ALA A 183 22.95 -5.89 -6.48
N ALA A 184 23.49 -5.73 -7.69
CA ALA A 184 22.86 -4.97 -8.76
C ALA A 184 21.61 -5.68 -9.30
N VAL A 185 21.62 -7.02 -9.34
CA VAL A 185 20.50 -7.84 -9.84
C VAL A 185 19.24 -7.66 -8.99
N ILE A 186 19.41 -7.52 -7.68
CA ILE A 186 18.28 -7.42 -6.74
C ILE A 186 17.97 -5.99 -6.32
N ALA A 187 18.79 -5.01 -6.72
CA ALA A 187 18.71 -3.63 -6.22
C ALA A 187 17.35 -2.98 -6.50
N ALA A 188 16.88 -3.02 -7.75
CA ALA A 188 15.64 -2.37 -8.15
C ALA A 188 14.41 -2.90 -7.36
N PRO A 189 14.10 -4.22 -7.33
CA PRO A 189 12.95 -4.71 -6.59
C PRO A 189 13.07 -4.49 -5.07
N VAL A 190 14.27 -4.61 -4.50
CA VAL A 190 14.51 -4.38 -3.06
C VAL A 190 14.30 -2.91 -2.69
N ILE A 191 14.88 -1.98 -3.44
CA ILE A 191 14.70 -0.54 -3.22
C ILE A 191 13.23 -0.17 -3.42
N ALA A 192 12.57 -0.71 -4.45
CA ALA A 192 11.15 -0.45 -4.74
C ALA A 192 10.24 -0.89 -3.60
N TYR A 193 10.44 -2.11 -3.08
CA TYR A 193 9.67 -2.60 -1.95
C TYR A 193 9.88 -1.76 -0.69
N ILE A 194 11.14 -1.56 -0.29
CA ILE A 194 11.47 -0.85 0.96
C ILE A 194 11.01 0.60 0.91
N SER A 195 11.31 1.31 -0.18
CA SER A 195 10.90 2.71 -0.35
C SER A 195 9.40 2.85 -0.51
N GLY A 196 8.74 1.97 -1.26
CA GLY A 196 7.29 1.95 -1.42
C GLY A 196 6.57 1.66 -0.11
N THR A 197 7.04 0.73 0.70
CA THR A 197 6.42 0.39 1.98
C THR A 197 6.76 1.40 3.07
N LEU A 198 8.03 1.57 3.43
CA LEU A 198 8.41 2.47 4.53
C LEU A 198 8.16 3.93 4.16
N GLY A 199 8.46 4.30 2.92
CA GLY A 199 8.24 5.66 2.45
C GLY A 199 6.77 6.07 2.54
N THR A 200 5.87 5.19 2.09
CA THR A 200 4.43 5.41 2.18
C THR A 200 3.94 5.42 3.62
N LEU A 201 4.36 4.46 4.45
CA LEU A 201 3.96 4.38 5.86
C LEU A 201 4.37 5.65 6.63
N ILE A 202 5.61 6.11 6.43
CA ILE A 202 6.11 7.31 7.10
C ILE A 202 5.39 8.55 6.55
N GLY A 203 5.31 8.70 5.21
CA GLY A 203 4.80 9.89 4.56
C GLY A 203 3.28 10.07 4.71
N ALA A 204 2.52 9.00 4.50
CA ALA A 204 1.08 8.99 4.63
C ALA A 204 0.68 9.05 6.11
N ASP A 205 1.14 8.10 6.94
CA ASP A 205 0.60 7.92 8.27
C ASP A 205 1.40 8.68 9.34
N LEU A 206 2.70 8.38 9.49
CA LEU A 206 3.48 8.86 10.64
C LEU A 206 3.61 10.39 10.67
N LEU A 207 3.88 11.01 9.52
CA LEU A 207 4.01 12.46 9.42
C LEU A 207 2.67 13.21 9.52
N ASN A 208 1.53 12.51 9.42
CA ASN A 208 0.20 13.08 9.56
C ASN A 208 -0.50 12.72 10.89
N LEU A 209 0.15 12.02 11.82
CA LEU A 209 -0.44 11.59 13.11
C LEU A 209 -1.13 12.73 13.87
N ARG A 210 -0.58 13.95 13.81
CA ARG A 210 -1.13 15.13 14.48
C ARG A 210 -2.52 15.53 13.95
N ARG A 211 -2.79 15.25 12.68
CA ARG A 211 -4.06 15.57 12.00
C ARG A 211 -5.14 14.52 12.28
N LEU A 212 -4.80 13.39 12.91
CA LEU A 212 -5.75 12.31 13.19
C LEU A 212 -6.82 12.68 14.21
N GLY A 213 -6.49 13.53 15.19
CA GLY A 213 -7.46 14.02 16.18
C GLY A 213 -8.54 14.93 15.60
N GLU A 214 -8.35 15.43 14.38
CA GLU A 214 -9.28 16.29 13.65
C GLU A 214 -10.25 15.47 12.77
N LEU A 215 -10.09 14.15 12.71
CA LEU A 215 -10.84 13.30 11.79
C LEU A 215 -12.19 12.83 12.30
N GLY A 216 -12.48 12.96 13.60
CA GLY A 216 -13.79 12.62 14.17
C GLY A 216 -14.21 11.15 14.03
N ALA A 217 -13.25 10.22 13.89
CA ALA A 217 -13.50 8.78 13.71
C ALA A 217 -13.25 8.01 15.02
N PRO A 218 -14.05 6.99 15.37
CA PRO A 218 -13.83 6.19 16.59
C PRO A 218 -12.50 5.43 16.60
N MET A 219 -12.01 5.05 15.41
CA MET A 219 -10.73 4.40 15.23
C MET A 219 -10.09 4.89 13.93
N VAL A 220 -8.77 5.08 13.98
CA VAL A 220 -7.92 5.18 12.79
C VAL A 220 -6.88 4.08 12.85
N SER A 221 -6.74 3.31 11.77
CA SER A 221 -5.71 2.30 11.65
C SER A 221 -4.58 2.75 10.72
N ILE A 222 -3.38 2.88 11.28
CA ILE A 222 -2.12 3.05 10.53
C ILE A 222 -1.94 1.84 9.62
N GLY A 223 -1.74 2.10 8.34
CA GLY A 223 -1.73 1.12 7.28
C GLY A 223 -2.98 0.23 7.21
N GLY A 224 -4.18 0.76 7.51
CA GLY A 224 -5.42 -0.03 7.52
C GLY A 224 -6.70 0.77 7.32
N ALA A 225 -6.72 1.78 6.44
CA ALA A 225 -7.88 2.65 6.21
C ALA A 225 -9.04 2.00 5.42
N GLY A 226 -9.35 0.72 5.65
CA GLY A 226 -10.59 0.07 5.19
C GLY A 226 -10.55 -0.70 3.86
N THR A 227 -9.39 -0.85 3.22
CA THR A 227 -9.15 -1.76 2.08
C THR A 227 -7.70 -2.28 2.12
N PHE A 228 -7.35 -3.33 1.36
CA PHE A 228 -5.97 -3.86 1.29
C PHE A 228 -4.98 -2.70 1.13
N ASP A 229 -4.14 -2.49 2.15
CA ASP A 229 -3.63 -1.15 2.43
C ASP A 229 -2.63 -0.64 1.40
N GLY A 230 -2.67 0.68 1.16
CA GLY A 230 -1.80 1.38 0.24
C GLY A 230 -0.32 1.16 0.56
N VAL A 231 0.07 0.98 1.83
CA VAL A 231 1.46 0.74 2.22
C VAL A 231 1.99 -0.59 1.68
N PHE A 232 1.24 -1.68 1.87
CA PHE A 232 1.60 -3.00 1.37
C PHE A 232 1.59 -3.03 -0.17
N LEU A 233 0.51 -2.54 -0.77
CA LEU A 233 0.36 -2.51 -2.23
C LEU A 233 1.41 -1.63 -2.90
N SER A 234 1.80 -0.52 -2.28
CA SER A 234 2.83 0.36 -2.84
C SER A 234 4.16 -0.37 -3.00
N GLY A 235 4.62 -1.07 -1.96
CA GLY A 235 5.86 -1.84 -2.02
C GLY A 235 5.77 -3.02 -2.97
N VAL A 236 4.69 -3.79 -2.92
CA VAL A 236 4.52 -4.99 -3.76
C VAL A 236 4.37 -4.64 -5.24
N LEU A 237 3.53 -3.66 -5.60
CA LEU A 237 3.34 -3.25 -6.98
C LEU A 237 4.63 -2.67 -7.56
N ALA A 238 5.34 -1.82 -6.81
CA ALA A 238 6.60 -1.26 -7.25
C ALA A 238 7.66 -2.35 -7.44
N ALA A 239 7.80 -3.28 -6.50
CA ALA A 239 8.78 -4.38 -6.60
C ALA A 239 8.46 -5.39 -7.71
N PHE A 240 7.19 -5.62 -8.01
CA PHE A 240 6.79 -6.45 -9.14
C PHE A 240 7.20 -5.83 -10.48
N LEU A 241 7.07 -4.50 -10.61
CA LEU A 241 7.33 -3.78 -11.85
C LEU A 241 8.81 -3.41 -12.06
N ALA A 242 9.59 -3.33 -10.98
CA ALA A 242 11.04 -3.11 -11.00
C ALA A 242 11.80 -4.35 -11.48
#